data_AF-A0A923SXU3-F1
#
_entry.id   AF-A0A923SXU3-F1
#
_cell.length_a   1.000
_cell.length_b   1.000
_cell.length_c   1.000
_cell.angle_alpha   90.00
_cell.angle_beta   90.00
_cell.angle_gamma   90.00
#
_symmetry.space_group_name_H-M   'P 1'
#
loop_
_entity.id
_entity.type
_entity.pdbx_description
1 polymer ?
#
loop_
_entity_poly.entity_id
_entity_poly.type
_entity_poly.pdbx_seq_one_letter_code
_entity_poly.pdbx_strand_id
1 'polypeptide(L)'
;MHRWLTGWLALALAGAAPALSAQGVYRCDGADGAIIFQDHACAAGQRQREVVIVAAPGWTPSPSYRVADPAPARRHRPRTRTARAEPRSWQCRASNGEVFHRHARCPATLRGAAGKTVITVTATPITRRAACRAIERGHQRGHERDERVSSYQRNLGQDPCRWL
;
A
#
# COMPACT_ATOMS: atom_id res chain seq x y z
N MET A 1 32.48 -23.82 -67.54
CA MET A 1 33.55 -23.68 -66.51
C MET A 1 33.17 -22.53 -65.58
N HIS A 2 32.40 -22.84 -64.53
CA HIS A 2 31.79 -21.89 -63.59
C HIS A 2 32.58 -21.88 -62.28
N ARG A 3 33.54 -20.96 -62.09
CA ARG A 3 34.35 -20.93 -60.84
C ARG A 3 34.71 -19.52 -60.33
N TRP A 4 34.00 -18.46 -60.74
CA TRP A 4 34.43 -17.07 -60.45
C TRP A 4 33.41 -16.23 -59.65
N LEU A 5 32.35 -16.83 -59.11
CA LEU A 5 31.28 -16.09 -58.40
C LEU A 5 31.22 -16.33 -56.87
N THR A 6 32.11 -17.14 -56.31
CA THR A 6 32.04 -17.53 -54.87
C THR A 6 32.91 -16.71 -53.93
N GLY A 7 33.68 -15.73 -54.43
CA GLY A 7 34.62 -14.94 -53.61
C GLY A 7 34.01 -13.74 -52.87
N TRP A 8 32.91 -13.16 -53.39
CA TRP A 8 32.37 -11.91 -52.84
C TRP A 8 31.24 -12.11 -51.81
N LEU A 9 30.64 -13.29 -51.73
CA LEU A 9 29.56 -13.55 -50.76
C LEU A 9 30.08 -13.81 -49.33
N ALA A 10 31.36 -14.18 -49.18
CA ALA A 10 31.94 -14.49 -47.86
C ALA A 10 32.37 -13.25 -47.07
N LEU A 11 32.58 -12.09 -47.72
CA LEU A 11 33.04 -10.87 -47.05
C LEU A 11 31.89 -9.99 -46.51
N ALA A 12 30.64 -10.27 -46.86
CA ALA A 12 29.48 -9.52 -46.40
C ALA A 12 28.90 -10.02 -45.04
N LEU A 13 29.35 -11.18 -44.53
CA LEU A 13 28.81 -11.77 -43.30
C LEU A 13 29.65 -11.52 -42.02
N ALA A 14 30.78 -10.82 -42.10
CA ALA A 14 31.68 -10.64 -40.95
C ALA A 14 31.45 -9.34 -40.14
N GLY A 15 30.31 -8.65 -40.31
CA GLY A 15 30.09 -7.30 -39.77
C GLY A 15 29.00 -7.14 -38.70
N ALA A 16 28.32 -8.20 -38.27
CA ALA A 16 27.25 -8.12 -37.27
C ALA A 16 27.64 -8.84 -35.98
N ALA A 17 28.65 -8.31 -35.28
CA ALA A 17 28.81 -8.64 -33.87
C ALA A 17 27.66 -7.96 -33.11
N PRO A 18 26.77 -8.69 -32.41
CA PRO A 18 25.87 -8.05 -31.46
C PRO A 18 26.76 -7.43 -30.39
N ALA A 19 26.85 -6.10 -30.38
CA ALA A 19 27.40 -5.39 -29.24
C ALA A 19 26.52 -5.75 -28.04
N LEU A 20 27.04 -6.57 -27.13
CA LEU A 20 26.55 -6.62 -25.75
C LEU A 20 26.92 -5.28 -25.10
N SER A 21 26.21 -4.22 -25.47
CA SER A 21 26.24 -2.97 -24.73
C SER A 21 25.49 -3.19 -23.43
N ALA A 22 26.10 -2.83 -22.30
CA ALA A 22 25.35 -2.56 -21.08
C ALA A 22 24.11 -1.75 -21.46
N GLN A 23 22.92 -2.27 -21.16
CA GLN A 23 21.65 -1.68 -21.62
C GLN A 23 21.52 -0.30 -20.97
N GLY A 24 22.02 0.74 -21.66
CA GLY A 24 21.84 2.11 -21.27
C GLY A 24 20.36 2.42 -21.32
N VAL A 25 19.80 2.89 -20.21
CA VAL A 25 18.42 3.35 -20.20
C VAL A 25 18.42 4.82 -20.59
N TYR A 26 17.69 5.16 -21.64
CA TYR A 26 17.53 6.52 -22.12
C TYR A 26 16.26 7.12 -21.56
N ARG A 27 16.38 8.32 -20.99
CA ARG A 27 15.24 9.19 -20.72
C ARG A 27 14.96 10.01 -21.98
N CYS A 28 13.74 9.91 -22.49
CA CYS A 28 13.25 10.64 -23.65
C CYS A 28 12.19 11.64 -23.21
N ASP A 29 12.47 12.93 -23.39
CA ASP A 29 11.52 14.01 -23.14
C ASP A 29 10.86 14.44 -24.47
N GLY A 30 9.54 14.27 -24.57
CA GLY A 30 8.71 14.64 -25.71
C GLY A 30 8.31 16.13 -25.72
N ALA A 31 7.94 16.65 -26.89
CA ALA A 31 7.49 18.04 -27.07
C ALA A 31 6.14 18.32 -26.39
N ASP A 32 5.35 17.28 -26.16
CA ASP A 32 4.10 17.26 -25.40
C ASP A 32 4.32 17.21 -23.88
N GLY A 33 5.57 17.13 -23.43
CA GLY A 33 5.93 16.99 -22.01
C GLY A 33 5.90 15.55 -21.50
N ALA A 34 5.66 14.56 -22.37
CA ALA A 34 5.75 13.15 -21.98
C ALA A 34 7.20 12.75 -21.69
N ILE A 35 7.40 11.95 -20.64
CA ILE A 35 8.72 11.43 -20.26
C ILE A 35 8.65 9.90 -20.29
N ILE A 36 9.51 9.29 -21.09
CA ILE A 36 9.57 7.82 -21.26
C ILE A 36 11.00 7.36 -21.00
N PHE A 37 11.16 6.18 -20.40
CA PHE A 37 12.44 5.51 -20.20
C PHE A 37 12.47 4.24 -21.04
N GLN A 38 13.53 4.05 -21.82
CA GLN A 38 13.63 2.94 -22.77
C GLN A 38 15.09 2.48 -22.91
N ASP A 39 15.28 1.27 -23.43
CA ASP A 39 16.58 0.60 -23.61
C ASP A 39 17.22 0.86 -24.98
N HIS A 40 16.59 1.71 -25.80
CA HIS A 40 17.06 2.12 -27.12
C HIS A 40 16.99 3.64 -27.28
N ALA A 41 17.73 4.19 -28.24
CA ALA A 41 17.79 5.63 -28.49
C ALA A 41 16.41 6.26 -28.72
N CYS A 42 16.25 7.53 -28.31
CA CYS A 42 14.99 8.25 -28.43
C CYS A 42 14.60 8.49 -29.90
N ALA A 43 13.30 8.66 -30.15
CA ALA A 43 12.81 8.98 -31.49
C ALA A 43 13.30 10.38 -31.94
N ALA A 44 13.37 10.59 -33.26
CA ALA A 44 13.78 11.87 -33.84
C ALA A 44 12.93 13.03 -33.30
N GLY A 45 13.59 14.12 -32.87
CA GLY A 45 12.93 15.29 -32.29
C GLY A 45 12.70 15.23 -30.77
N GLN A 46 12.99 14.11 -30.11
CA GLN A 46 12.97 14.01 -28.65
C GLN A 46 14.31 14.45 -28.05
N ARG A 47 14.27 15.00 -26.82
CA ARG A 47 15.49 15.24 -26.05
C ARG A 47 15.91 13.96 -25.34
N GLN A 48 17.11 13.49 -25.63
CA GLN A 48 17.68 12.27 -25.08
C GLN A 48 18.65 12.58 -23.92
N ARG A 49 18.52 11.82 -22.83
CA ARG A 49 19.53 11.76 -21.77
C ARG A 49 19.78 10.30 -21.37
N GLU A 50 21.03 9.87 -21.46
CA GLU A 50 21.43 8.55 -20.99
C GLU A 50 21.44 8.50 -19.45
N VAL A 51 20.88 7.43 -18.89
CA VAL A 51 20.81 7.16 -17.46
C VAL A 51 21.82 6.06 -17.14
N VAL A 52 22.88 6.44 -16.43
CA VAL A 52 23.86 5.48 -15.91
C VAL A 52 23.21 4.71 -14.77
N ILE A 53 22.93 3.42 -14.99
CA ILE A 53 22.48 2.51 -13.93
C ILE A 53 23.72 1.93 -13.28
N VAL A 54 23.96 2.32 -12.03
CA VAL A 54 25.00 1.70 -11.20
C VAL A 54 24.52 0.29 -10.84
N ALA A 55 25.43 -0.69 -10.94
CA ALA A 55 25.13 -2.07 -10.57
C ALA A 55 24.53 -2.14 -9.17
N ALA A 56 23.51 -2.99 -8.98
CA ALA A 56 22.92 -3.22 -7.68
C ALA A 56 24.03 -3.65 -6.69
N PRO A 57 24.00 -3.16 -5.44
CA PRO A 57 24.97 -3.59 -4.44
C PRO A 57 24.90 -5.11 -4.27
N GLY A 58 26.04 -5.73 -3.99
CA GLY A 58 26.10 -7.16 -3.68
C GLY A 58 25.19 -7.49 -2.51
N TRP A 59 24.62 -8.70 -2.53
CA TRP A 59 23.83 -9.21 -1.42
C TRP A 59 24.62 -9.11 -0.11
N THR A 60 24.06 -8.40 0.86
CA THR A 60 24.61 -8.31 2.22
C THR A 60 23.58 -8.89 3.16
N PRO A 61 23.95 -9.81 4.08
CA PRO A 61 23.02 -10.31 5.07
C PRO A 61 22.52 -9.17 5.94
N SER A 62 21.22 -9.17 6.25
CA SER A 62 20.67 -8.25 7.24
C SER A 62 21.42 -8.40 8.57
N PRO A 63 21.74 -7.30 9.28
CA PRO A 63 22.39 -7.38 10.57
C PRO A 63 21.57 -8.27 11.52
N SER A 64 22.25 -9.14 12.27
CA SER A 64 21.62 -9.92 13.32
C SER A 64 21.24 -8.99 14.46
N TYR A 65 20.00 -8.52 14.46
CA TYR A 65 19.45 -7.93 15.68
C TYR A 65 19.34 -9.06 16.71
N ARG A 66 19.89 -8.84 17.91
CA ARG A 66 19.60 -9.75 19.02
C ARG A 66 18.11 -9.69 19.28
N VAL A 67 17.40 -10.77 18.97
CA VAL A 67 16.14 -11.07 19.64
C VAL A 67 16.52 -11.24 21.10
N ALA A 68 15.98 -10.38 21.99
CA ALA A 68 16.21 -10.55 23.41
C ALA A 68 15.83 -11.99 23.80
N ASP A 69 16.67 -12.64 24.59
CA ASP A 69 16.39 -13.98 25.09
C ASP A 69 14.99 -14.02 25.70
N PRO A 70 14.18 -15.06 25.43
CA PRO A 70 12.87 -15.18 26.04
C PRO A 70 13.06 -15.12 27.56
N ALA A 71 12.42 -14.12 28.18
CA ALA A 71 12.45 -13.96 29.63
C ALA A 71 12.06 -15.30 30.29
N PRO A 72 12.72 -15.69 31.40
CA PRO A 72 12.40 -16.94 32.08
C PRO A 72 10.91 -17.00 32.36
N ALA A 73 10.31 -18.16 32.08
CA ALA A 73 8.87 -18.40 32.22
C ALA A 73 8.42 -17.99 33.62
N ARG A 74 7.81 -16.80 33.73
CA ARG A 74 7.19 -16.34 34.97
C ARG A 74 6.10 -17.36 35.30
N ARG A 75 6.21 -18.03 36.45
CA ARG A 75 5.15 -18.91 36.96
C ARG A 75 3.85 -18.09 36.97
N HIS A 76 2.94 -18.44 36.07
CA HIS A 76 1.63 -17.81 36.00
C HIS A 76 0.88 -18.16 37.29
N ARG A 77 0.93 -17.25 38.26
CA ARG A 77 -0.11 -17.20 39.29
C ARG A 77 -1.42 -17.02 38.54
N PRO A 78 -2.43 -17.90 38.73
CA PRO A 78 -3.73 -17.69 38.12
C PRO A 78 -4.27 -16.37 38.67
N ARG A 79 -4.17 -15.31 37.86
CA ARG A 79 -4.91 -14.09 38.12
C ARG A 79 -6.36 -14.52 37.99
N THR A 80 -7.10 -14.49 39.09
CA THR A 80 -8.55 -14.45 39.07
C THR A 80 -8.90 -13.42 38.01
N ARG A 81 -9.43 -13.88 36.88
CA ARG A 81 -9.97 -13.02 35.83
C ARG A 81 -11.16 -12.32 36.47
N THR A 82 -10.93 -11.21 37.15
CA THR A 82 -11.93 -10.15 37.17
C THR A 82 -12.27 -9.94 35.71
N ALA A 83 -13.52 -10.24 35.34
CA ALA A 83 -13.98 -10.14 33.96
C ALA A 83 -13.62 -8.75 33.47
N ARG A 84 -12.55 -8.66 32.66
CA ARG A 84 -12.10 -7.39 32.12
C ARG A 84 -13.28 -6.84 31.37
N ALA A 85 -13.81 -5.70 31.83
CA ALA A 85 -14.96 -5.06 31.21
C ALA A 85 -14.74 -5.05 29.69
N GLU A 86 -15.69 -5.61 28.95
CA GLU A 86 -15.54 -5.77 27.51
C GLU A 86 -15.25 -4.38 26.90
N PRO A 87 -14.26 -4.26 26.01
CA PRO A 87 -13.97 -3.00 25.35
C PRO A 87 -15.22 -2.45 24.67
N ARG A 88 -15.74 -1.33 25.17
CA ARG A 88 -16.97 -0.72 24.66
C ARG A 88 -16.70 -0.09 23.29
N SER A 89 -17.60 -0.35 22.35
CA SER A 89 -17.70 0.37 21.08
C SER A 89 -19.04 1.09 21.03
N TRP A 90 -19.28 1.88 19.99
CA TRP A 90 -20.44 2.76 19.90
C TRP A 90 -21.15 2.60 18.57
N GLN A 91 -22.48 2.49 18.62
CA GLN A 91 -23.35 2.82 17.50
C GLN A 91 -23.72 4.29 17.62
N CYS A 92 -23.39 5.06 16.60
CA CYS A 92 -23.70 6.48 16.49
C CYS A 92 -24.90 6.62 15.56
N ARG A 93 -25.98 7.23 16.06
CA ARG A 93 -27.17 7.55 15.27
C ARG A 93 -27.29 9.05 15.12
N ALA A 94 -27.19 9.52 13.88
CA ALA A 94 -27.36 10.92 13.54
C ALA A 94 -28.85 11.27 13.39
N SER A 95 -29.23 12.52 13.69
CA SER A 95 -30.61 12.99 13.60
C SER A 95 -31.17 12.99 12.17
N ASN A 96 -30.31 12.92 11.16
CA ASN A 96 -30.70 12.76 9.75
C ASN A 96 -30.94 11.29 9.34
N GLY A 97 -30.87 10.35 10.29
CA GLY A 97 -31.11 8.92 10.07
C GLY A 97 -29.87 8.10 9.70
N GLU A 98 -28.69 8.72 9.55
CA GLU A 98 -27.44 7.97 9.36
C GLU A 98 -27.08 7.16 10.61
N VAL A 99 -26.57 5.95 10.39
CA VAL A 99 -26.03 5.08 11.43
C VAL A 99 -24.61 4.70 11.06
N PHE A 100 -23.69 4.86 12.00
CA PHE A 100 -22.29 4.51 11.85
C PHE A 100 -21.71 3.97 13.14
N HIS A 101 -20.61 3.24 13.05
CA HIS A 101 -20.04 2.46 14.14
C HIS A 101 -18.58 2.85 14.38
N ARG A 102 -18.23 3.02 15.66
CA ARG A 102 -16.89 3.47 16.08
C ARG A 102 -16.42 2.72 17.32
N HIS A 103 -15.12 2.54 17.44
CA HIS A 103 -14.47 2.09 18.66
C HIS A 103 -14.11 3.25 19.58
N ALA A 104 -13.88 4.44 19.00
CA ALA A 104 -13.87 5.71 19.72
C ALA A 104 -15.30 6.20 20.05
N ARG A 105 -15.42 7.17 20.96
CA ARG A 105 -16.72 7.81 21.26
C ARG A 105 -17.32 8.47 20.01
N CYS A 106 -18.65 8.49 19.93
CA CYS A 106 -19.35 9.26 18.90
C CYS A 106 -19.04 10.76 19.04
N PRO A 107 -18.91 11.49 17.91
CA PRO A 107 -18.94 12.94 17.98
C PRO A 107 -20.32 13.40 18.48
N ALA A 108 -20.40 14.53 19.19
CA ALA A 108 -21.69 15.06 19.63
C ALA A 108 -22.52 15.64 18.48
N THR A 109 -21.84 16.18 17.45
CA THR A 109 -22.46 16.76 16.27
C THR A 109 -21.66 16.46 15.01
N LEU A 110 -22.33 16.48 13.87
CA LEU A 110 -21.76 16.39 12.52
C LEU A 110 -22.13 17.65 11.74
N ARG A 111 -21.28 17.99 10.77
CA ARG A 111 -21.59 19.00 9.74
C ARG A 111 -22.25 18.31 8.55
N GLY A 112 -23.39 18.84 8.10
CA GLY A 112 -24.06 18.39 6.88
C GLY A 112 -23.27 18.73 5.61
N ALA A 113 -23.72 18.25 4.45
CA ALA A 113 -23.00 18.32 3.17
C ALA A 113 -22.57 19.74 2.76
N ALA A 114 -23.31 20.79 3.16
CA ALA A 114 -22.98 22.19 2.87
C ALA A 114 -22.31 22.92 4.05
N GLY A 115 -21.94 22.22 5.13
CA GLY A 115 -21.34 22.80 6.35
C GLY A 115 -22.28 23.64 7.22
N LYS A 116 -23.41 24.10 6.66
CA LYS A 116 -24.38 25.00 7.33
C LYS A 116 -25.29 24.28 8.33
N THR A 117 -25.56 22.99 8.13
CA THR A 117 -26.47 22.22 8.99
C THR A 117 -25.69 21.50 10.09
N VAL A 118 -26.12 21.65 11.34
CA VAL A 118 -25.63 20.87 12.48
C VAL A 118 -26.55 19.67 12.67
N ILE A 119 -25.97 18.47 12.64
CA ILE A 119 -26.69 17.21 12.83
C ILE A 119 -26.27 16.66 14.19
N THR A 120 -27.23 16.42 15.08
CA THR A 120 -26.95 15.86 16.41
C THR A 120 -26.75 14.36 16.33
N VAL A 121 -25.93 13.81 17.22
CA VAL A 121 -25.60 12.38 17.24
C VAL A 121 -25.85 11.82 18.63
N THR A 122 -26.59 10.72 18.68
CA THR A 122 -26.81 9.93 19.89
C THR A 122 -25.89 8.71 19.88
N ALA A 123 -25.30 8.39 21.03
CA ALA A 123 -24.35 7.30 21.20
C ALA A 123 -24.96 6.16 22.00
N THR A 124 -25.05 4.98 21.40
CA THR A 124 -25.49 3.75 22.08
C THR A 124 -24.29 2.82 22.26
N PRO A 125 -23.95 2.39 23.49
CA PRO A 125 -22.86 1.47 23.71
C PRO A 125 -23.20 0.08 23.14
N ILE A 126 -22.24 -0.53 22.45
CA ILE A 126 -22.35 -1.88 21.88
C ILE A 126 -21.06 -2.67 22.14
N THR A 127 -21.15 -4.00 21.99
CA THR A 127 -19.98 -4.88 22.04
C THR A 127 -19.04 -4.61 20.88
N ARG A 128 -17.74 -4.86 21.08
CA ARG A 128 -16.76 -4.66 20.01
C ARG A 128 -17.03 -5.58 18.83
N ARG A 129 -17.42 -6.83 19.10
CA ARG A 129 -17.81 -7.80 18.06
C ARG A 129 -19.04 -7.35 17.27
N ALA A 130 -20.01 -6.67 17.89
CA ALA A 130 -21.15 -6.11 17.16
C ALA A 130 -20.75 -4.95 16.25
N ALA A 131 -19.85 -4.06 16.72
CA ALA A 131 -19.34 -2.96 15.94
C ALA A 131 -18.58 -3.46 14.70
N CYS A 132 -17.62 -4.36 14.86
CA CYS A 132 -16.83 -4.90 13.74
C CYS A 132 -17.72 -5.56 12.68
N ARG A 133 -18.67 -6.40 13.08
CA ARG A 133 -19.64 -7.02 12.15
C ARG A 133 -20.54 -6.01 11.43
N ALA A 134 -20.76 -4.83 12.00
CA ALA A 134 -21.54 -3.78 11.34
C ALA A 134 -20.70 -3.01 10.32
N ILE A 135 -19.47 -2.64 10.71
CA ILE A 135 -18.48 -1.96 9.86
C ILE A 135 -18.17 -2.82 8.62
N GLU A 136 -17.96 -4.12 8.80
CA GLU A 136 -17.67 -5.05 7.71
C GLU A 136 -18.83 -5.21 6.72
N ARG A 137 -20.08 -5.09 7.20
CA ARG A 137 -21.25 -5.19 6.32
C ARG A 137 -21.38 -3.99 5.40
N GLY A 138 -21.03 -2.78 5.83
CA GLY A 138 -20.91 -1.62 4.93
C GLY A 138 -22.15 -1.20 4.12
N HIS A 139 -23.36 -1.71 4.43
CA HIS A 139 -24.55 -1.50 3.59
C HIS A 139 -25.51 -0.42 4.11
N GLN A 140 -25.13 0.33 5.15
CA GLN A 140 -26.03 1.30 5.79
C GLN A 140 -25.70 2.74 5.37
N ARG A 141 -26.72 3.60 5.35
CA ARG A 141 -26.52 5.04 5.20
C ARG A 141 -25.70 5.55 6.39
N GLY A 142 -24.53 6.13 6.13
CA GLY A 142 -23.58 6.52 7.18
C GLY A 142 -22.34 5.63 7.27
N HIS A 143 -22.27 4.49 6.55
CA HIS A 143 -21.10 3.59 6.56
C HIS A 143 -19.78 4.27 6.13
N GLU A 144 -19.85 5.38 5.40
CA GLU A 144 -18.70 6.21 5.06
C GLU A 144 -18.06 6.86 6.29
N ARG A 145 -18.82 7.00 7.38
CA ARG A 145 -18.39 7.54 8.68
C ARG A 145 -17.98 6.46 9.68
N ASP A 146 -18.10 5.18 9.30
CA ASP A 146 -17.59 4.08 10.14
C ASP A 146 -16.10 4.27 10.41
N GLU A 147 -15.67 3.86 11.59
CA GLU A 147 -14.25 3.92 11.94
C GLU A 147 -13.46 2.98 11.04
N ARG A 148 -12.60 3.56 10.19
CA ARG A 148 -11.72 2.81 9.30
C ARG A 148 -10.32 2.79 9.85
N VAL A 149 -9.77 1.58 9.94
CA VAL A 149 -8.36 1.37 10.25
C VAL A 149 -7.57 1.49 8.95
N SER A 150 -6.56 2.36 8.94
CA SER A 150 -5.65 2.47 7.79
C SER A 150 -4.86 1.17 7.59
N SER A 151 -4.38 0.93 6.37
CA SER A 151 -3.53 -0.24 6.09
C SER A 151 -2.27 -0.26 6.97
N TYR A 152 -1.70 0.92 7.25
CA TYR A 152 -0.56 1.07 8.15
C TYR A 152 -0.89 0.59 9.58
N GLN A 153 -2.00 1.07 10.17
CA GLN A 153 -2.41 0.65 11.51
C GLN A 153 -2.74 -0.85 11.58
N ARG A 154 -3.31 -1.42 10.52
CA ARG A 154 -3.52 -2.87 10.40
C ARG A 154 -2.21 -3.65 10.48
N ASN A 155 -1.18 -3.20 9.76
CA ASN A 155 0.15 -3.82 9.77
C ASN A 155 0.83 -3.72 11.15
N LEU A 156 0.56 -2.66 11.90
CA LEU A 156 1.01 -2.51 13.29
C LEU A 156 0.21 -3.32 14.33
N GLY A 157 -0.79 -4.09 13.91
CA GLY A 157 -1.64 -4.87 14.82
C GLY A 157 -2.59 -4.01 15.66
N GLN A 158 -2.82 -2.75 15.26
CA GLN A 158 -3.72 -1.81 15.95
C GLN A 158 -5.17 -1.92 15.48
N ASP A 159 -5.49 -2.89 14.62
CA ASP A 159 -6.85 -3.13 14.16
C ASP A 159 -7.69 -3.78 15.28
N PRO A 160 -8.68 -3.07 15.84
CA PRO A 160 -9.53 -3.60 16.90
C PRO A 160 -10.41 -4.76 16.45
N CYS A 161 -10.61 -4.97 15.14
CA CYS A 161 -11.42 -6.03 14.58
C CYS A 161 -10.65 -7.29 14.20
N ARG A 162 -9.31 -7.26 14.23
CA ARG A 162 -8.45 -8.38 13.80
C ARG A 162 -8.52 -9.65 14.68
N TRP A 163 -8.96 -9.53 15.94
CA TRP A 163 -8.83 -10.59 16.95
C TRP A 163 -10.17 -11.04 17.57
N LEU A 164 -11.30 -10.85 16.87
CA LEU A 164 -12.67 -11.09 17.38
C LEU A 164 -13.36 -12.29 16.76
#